data_AF-A0A3N5KH00-F1
#
_entry.id   AF-A0A3N5KH00-F1
#
_cell.length_a   1.000
_cell.length_b   1.000
_cell.length_c   1.000
_cell.angle_alpha   90.00
_cell.angle_beta   90.00
_cell.angle_gamma   90.00
#
_symmetry.space_group_name_H-M   'P 1'
#
loop_
_entity.id
_entity.type
_entity.pdbx_description
1 polymer ?
#
loop_
_entity_poly.entity_id
_entity_poly.type
_entity_poly.pdbx_seq_one_letter_code
_entity_poly.pdbx_strand_id
1 'polypeptide(L)'
;EQVWAALLEIPYGATWSYRELARRVGSPGATRAVGTANGMNRIAILVPCHRVVNADGRLGGYGGGLWRKQHLLDLERGQGTLVPAPAATSGRSVAVEHDLLGT
;
A
#
# COMPACT_ATOMS: atom_id res chain seq x y z
N GLU A 1 4.20 -17.46 -9.30
CA GLU A 1 5.32 -17.21 -8.36
C GLU A 1 6.36 -16.23 -8.91
N GLN A 2 6.90 -16.45 -10.13
CA GLN A 2 7.95 -15.61 -10.73
C GLN A 2 7.69 -14.09 -10.70
N VAL A 3 6.45 -13.64 -10.98
CA VAL A 3 6.09 -12.22 -10.91
C VAL A 3 6.29 -11.66 -9.49
N TRP A 4 5.84 -12.37 -8.46
CA TRP A 4 5.95 -11.89 -7.07
C TRP A 4 7.39 -11.89 -6.58
N ALA A 5 8.21 -12.85 -7.02
CA ALA A 5 9.66 -12.82 -6.78
C ALA A 5 10.30 -11.57 -7.40
N ALA A 6 9.99 -11.26 -8.65
CA ALA A 6 10.51 -10.05 -9.31
C ALA A 6 10.00 -8.75 -8.68
N LEU A 7 8.81 -8.74 -8.04
CA LEU A 7 8.35 -7.57 -7.29
C LEU A 7 9.26 -7.26 -6.09
N LEU A 8 9.81 -8.27 -5.42
CA LEU A 8 10.71 -8.09 -4.28
C LEU A 8 12.04 -7.45 -4.66
N GLU A 9 12.41 -7.49 -5.94
CA GLU A 9 13.61 -6.84 -6.47
C GLU A 9 13.43 -5.34 -6.69
N ILE A 10 12.20 -4.82 -6.65
CA ILE A 10 11.95 -3.39 -6.85
C ILE A 10 12.38 -2.63 -5.59
N PRO A 11 13.39 -1.73 -5.67
CA PRO A 11 13.85 -0.99 -4.49
C PRO A 11 12.75 -0.12 -3.89
N TYR A 12 12.86 0.15 -2.59
CA TYR A 12 12.00 1.12 -1.90
C TYR A 12 12.10 2.50 -2.55
N GLY A 13 10.95 3.15 -2.80
CA GLY A 13 10.88 4.46 -3.46
C GLY A 13 11.04 4.41 -4.98
N ALA A 14 11.35 3.26 -5.57
CA ALA A 14 11.44 3.05 -7.00
C ALA A 14 10.18 2.40 -7.57
N THR A 15 9.95 2.62 -8.87
CA THR A 15 8.85 2.00 -9.60
C THR A 15 9.33 1.35 -10.88
N TRP A 16 8.69 0.26 -11.29
CA TRP A 16 8.81 -0.30 -12.64
C TRP A 16 7.47 -0.21 -13.37
N SER A 17 7.52 -0.19 -14.68
CA SER A 17 6.36 -0.40 -15.53
C SER A 17 6.00 -1.87 -15.65
N TYR A 18 4.74 -2.18 -15.98
CA TYR A 18 4.34 -3.57 -16.30
C TYR A 18 5.17 -4.18 -17.43
N ARG A 19 5.64 -3.37 -18.39
CA ARG A 19 6.50 -3.81 -19.49
C ARG A 19 7.89 -4.21 -18.98
N GLU A 20 8.47 -3.42 -18.09
CA GLU A 20 9.77 -3.73 -17.47
C GLU A 20 9.69 -4.97 -16.60
N LEU A 21 8.62 -5.12 -15.82
CA LEU A 21 8.39 -6.33 -15.03
C LEU A 21 8.26 -7.56 -15.93
N ALA A 22 7.53 -7.45 -17.05
CA ALA A 22 7.40 -8.53 -18.02
C ALA A 22 8.74 -8.94 -18.64
N ARG A 23 9.64 -7.98 -18.92
CA ARG A 23 10.99 -8.27 -19.39
C ARG A 23 11.83 -8.99 -18.33
N ARG A 24 11.73 -8.57 -17.06
CA ARG A 24 12.50 -9.16 -15.96
C ARG A 24 12.09 -10.59 -15.62
N VAL A 25 10.81 -10.92 -15.77
CA VAL A 25 10.33 -12.31 -15.64
C VAL A 25 10.55 -13.14 -16.92
N GLY A 26 11.38 -12.68 -17.86
CA GLY A 26 11.71 -13.41 -19.09
C GLY A 26 10.57 -13.53 -20.10
N SER A 27 9.49 -12.75 -19.95
CA SER A 27 8.31 -12.82 -20.81
C SER A 27 7.89 -11.45 -21.37
N PRO A 28 8.69 -10.80 -22.25
CA PRO A 28 8.45 -9.43 -22.71
C PRO A 28 7.05 -9.18 -23.33
N GLY A 29 6.45 -10.18 -23.97
CA GLY A 29 5.12 -10.11 -24.56
C GLY A 29 3.95 -10.27 -23.56
N ALA A 30 4.22 -10.68 -22.32
CA ALA A 30 3.20 -11.09 -21.36
C ALA A 30 2.73 -9.94 -20.44
N THR A 31 2.76 -8.69 -20.89
CA THR A 31 2.46 -7.51 -20.05
C THR A 31 1.09 -7.60 -19.37
N ARG A 32 0.04 -8.06 -20.08
CA ARG A 32 -1.30 -8.24 -19.50
C ARG A 32 -1.33 -9.32 -18.43
N ALA A 33 -0.72 -10.48 -18.69
CA ALA A 33 -0.66 -11.59 -17.73
C ALA A 33 0.12 -11.21 -16.46
N VAL A 34 1.22 -10.47 -16.61
CA VAL A 34 1.99 -9.92 -15.50
C VAL A 34 1.17 -8.90 -14.70
N GLY A 35 0.40 -8.04 -15.37
CA GLY A 35 -0.53 -7.12 -14.71
C GLY A 35 -1.59 -7.84 -13.88
N THR A 36 -2.18 -8.90 -14.42
CA THR A 36 -3.12 -9.77 -13.69
C THR A 36 -2.46 -10.42 -12.47
N ALA A 37 -1.28 -11.02 -12.64
CA ALA A 37 -0.54 -11.65 -11.55
C ALA A 37 -0.13 -10.64 -10.45
N ASN A 38 0.24 -9.42 -10.83
CA ASN A 38 0.50 -8.32 -9.90
C ASN A 38 -0.75 -7.93 -9.11
N GLY A 39 -1.91 -7.84 -9.78
CA GLY A 39 -3.19 -7.51 -9.15
C GLY A 39 -3.73 -8.59 -8.21
N MET A 40 -3.34 -9.85 -8.42
CA MET A 40 -3.73 -10.99 -7.58
C MET A 40 -2.94 -11.12 -6.27
N ASN A 41 -1.99 -10.22 -6.01
CA ASN A 41 -1.21 -10.25 -4.78
C ASN A 41 -2.09 -10.07 -3.53
N ARG A 42 -2.09 -11.08 -2.65
CA ARG A 42 -2.83 -11.10 -1.38
C ARG A 42 -1.99 -10.68 -0.17
N ILE A 43 -0.68 -10.48 -0.36
CA ILE A 43 0.27 -10.08 0.68
C ILE A 43 0.79 -8.68 0.32
N ALA A 44 -0.13 -7.71 0.30
CA ALA A 44 0.17 -6.33 -0.05
C ALA A 44 1.25 -5.74 0.89
N ILE A 45 1.94 -4.70 0.42
CA ILE A 45 3.08 -4.03 1.11
C ILE A 45 4.34 -4.91 1.18
N LEU A 46 4.25 -6.14 1.72
CA LEU A 46 5.39 -7.06 1.81
C LEU A 46 5.84 -7.54 0.43
N VAL A 47 4.89 -7.97 -0.41
CA VAL A 47 5.12 -8.12 -1.84
C VAL A 47 4.68 -6.79 -2.49
N PRO A 48 5.61 -5.95 -2.97
CA PRO A 48 5.35 -4.53 -3.22
C PRO A 48 4.68 -4.29 -4.58
N CYS A 49 3.49 -4.87 -4.80
CA CYS A 49 2.72 -4.73 -6.05
C CYS A 49 2.23 -3.29 -6.33
N HIS A 50 2.29 -2.39 -5.33
CA HIS A 50 2.05 -0.96 -5.49
C HIS A 50 3.17 -0.24 -6.24
N ARG A 51 4.38 -0.80 -6.32
CA ARG A 51 5.53 -0.23 -7.04
C ARG A 51 5.49 -0.45 -8.56
N VAL A 52 4.48 -1.13 -9.09
CA VAL A 52 4.31 -1.31 -10.54
C VAL A 52 3.31 -0.32 -11.10
N VAL A 53 3.69 0.46 -12.12
CA VAL A 53 2.86 1.50 -12.74
C VAL A 53 2.72 1.30 -14.25
N ASN A 54 1.89 2.11 -14.91
CA ASN A 54 1.86 2.16 -16.36
C ASN A 54 3.16 2.79 -16.90
N ALA A 55 3.48 2.55 -18.17
CA ALA A 55 4.70 3.07 -18.79
C ALA A 55 4.76 4.62 -18.84
N ASP A 56 3.60 5.28 -18.76
CA ASP A 56 3.46 6.74 -18.68
C ASP A 56 3.47 7.27 -17.23
N GLY A 57 3.73 6.41 -16.24
CA GLY A 57 3.75 6.75 -14.82
C GLY A 57 2.38 6.81 -14.16
N ARG A 58 1.27 6.64 -14.90
CA ARG A 58 -0.08 6.61 -14.30
C ARG A 58 -0.26 5.35 -13.46
N LEU A 59 -1.08 5.45 -12.42
CA LEU A 59 -1.41 4.30 -11.58
C LEU A 59 -2.29 3.30 -12.35
N GLY A 60 -1.81 2.06 -12.47
CA GLY A 60 -2.61 0.90 -12.83
C GLY A 60 -3.28 0.27 -11.60
N GLY A 61 -4.23 -0.64 -11.83
CA GLY A 61 -5.06 -1.28 -10.81
C GLY A 61 -4.30 -1.79 -9.57
N TYR A 62 -5.00 -1.79 -8.43
CA TYR A 62 -4.49 -2.21 -7.14
C TYR A 62 -5.62 -2.85 -6.33
N GLY A 63 -5.40 -4.03 -5.74
CA GLY A 63 -6.42 -4.74 -4.97
C GLY A 63 -6.95 -3.93 -3.77
N GLY A 64 -6.11 -3.05 -3.22
CA GLY A 64 -6.47 -2.09 -2.18
C GLY A 64 -7.02 -0.75 -2.69
N GLY A 65 -7.33 -0.59 -3.97
CA GLY A 65 -7.78 0.68 -4.54
C GLY A 65 -6.65 1.70 -4.76
N LEU A 66 -6.83 2.58 -5.76
CA LEU A 66 -5.76 3.47 -6.22
C LEU A 66 -5.30 4.48 -5.16
N TRP A 67 -6.17 4.91 -4.25
CA TRP A 67 -5.81 5.83 -3.18
C TRP A 67 -4.73 5.26 -2.25
N ARG A 68 -4.80 3.96 -1.91
CA ARG A 68 -3.79 3.29 -1.07
C ARG A 68 -2.47 3.17 -1.82
N LYS A 69 -2.52 2.83 -3.11
CA LYS A 69 -1.33 2.73 -3.96
C LYS A 69 -0.61 4.07 -4.05
N GLN A 70 -1.36 5.16 -4.29
CA GLN A 70 -0.82 6.51 -4.30
C GLN A 70 -0.17 6.85 -2.95
N HIS A 71 -0.90 6.64 -1.85
CA HIS A 71 -0.40 6.93 -0.50
C HIS A 71 0.89 6.17 -0.17
N LEU A 72 0.98 4.88 -0.52
CA LEU A 72 2.20 4.09 -0.33
C LEU A 72 3.36 4.65 -1.15
N LEU A 73 3.14 4.98 -2.43
CA LEU A 73 4.18 5.57 -3.27
C LEU A 73 4.66 6.93 -2.74
N ASP A 74 3.75 7.76 -2.24
CA ASP A 74 4.09 9.05 -1.64
C ASP A 74 4.87 8.85 -0.34
N LEU A 75 4.46 7.91 0.50
CA LEU A 75 5.18 7.52 1.71
C LEU A 75 6.61 7.08 1.38
N GLU A 76 6.79 6.24 0.36
CA GLU A 76 8.12 5.78 -0.04
C GLU A 76 9.01 6.88 -0.64
N ARG A 77 8.41 7.93 -1.20
CA ARG A 77 9.10 9.12 -1.70
C ARG A 77 9.39 10.17 -0.62
N GLY A 78 9.01 9.91 0.63
CA GLY A 78 9.09 10.89 1.71
C GLY A 78 8.07 12.04 1.60
N GLN A 79 7.04 11.86 0.77
CA GLN A 79 5.92 12.80 0.56
C GLN A 79 4.69 12.42 1.41
N GLY A 80 4.74 11.31 2.13
CA GLY A 80 3.68 10.88 3.02
C GLY A 80 3.64 11.73 4.29
N THR A 81 2.55 12.44 4.51
CA THR A 81 2.25 13.00 5.83
C THR A 81 1.90 11.85 6.76
N LEU A 82 2.71 11.62 7.79
CA LEU A 82 2.29 10.78 8.91
C LEU A 82 1.07 11.44 9.54
N VAL A 83 -0.08 10.77 9.53
CA VAL A 83 -1.20 11.20 10.35
C VAL A 83 -0.69 11.22 11.80
N PRO A 84 -0.67 12.37 12.49
CA PRO A 84 -0.23 12.40 13.87
C PRO A 84 -1.07 11.40 14.67
N ALA A 85 -0.44 10.61 15.53
CA ALA A 85 -1.15 9.72 16.43
C ALA A 85 -2.25 10.53 17.13
N PRO A 86 -3.48 9.99 17.28
CA PRO A 86 -4.53 10.71 17.98
C PRO A 86 -3.99 11.13 19.34
N ALA A 87 -4.06 12.44 19.63
CA ALA A 87 -3.62 12.98 20.91
C ALA A 87 -4.29 12.14 22.01
N ALA A 88 -3.48 11.57 22.91
CA ALA A 88 -3.99 10.75 23.99
C ALA A 88 -5.09 11.56 24.71
N THR A 89 -6.34 11.12 24.56
CA THR A 89 -7.47 11.76 25.24
C THR A 89 -7.17 11.71 26.73
N SER A 90 -6.85 12.85 27.33
CA SER A 90 -6.71 12.97 28.79
C SER A 90 -8.03 12.47 29.37
N GLY A 91 -7.96 11.35 30.09
CA GLY A 91 -9.13 10.67 30.64
C GLY A 91 -10.03 11.65 31.37
N ARG A 92 -11.25 11.81 30.88
CA ARG A 92 -12.29 12.50 31.64
C ARG A 92 -12.71 11.51 32.73
N SER A 93 -12.25 11.74 33.95
CA SER A 93 -12.70 11.01 35.13
C SER A 93 -14.22 11.11 35.19
N VAL A 94 -14.90 9.97 35.05
CA VAL A 94 -16.33 9.88 35.31
C VAL A 94 -16.44 9.84 36.84
N ALA A 95 -16.79 10.97 37.44
CA ALA A 95 -17.23 10.98 38.83
C ALA A 95 -18.51 10.14 38.90
N VAL A 96 -18.42 9.00 39.59
CA VAL A 96 -19.60 8.23 39.98
C VAL A 96 -20.20 8.97 41.18
N GLU A 97 -21.27 9.73 40.96
CA GLU A 97 -22.08 10.25 42.06
C GLU A 97 -22.77 9.06 42.73
N HIS A 98 -22.25 8.67 43.89
CA HIS A 98 -22.94 7.82 44.84
C HIS A 98 -23.97 8.68 45.58
N ASP A 99 -25.21 8.67 45.11
CA ASP A 99 -26.34 9.18 45.89
C ASP A 99 -26.56 8.22 47.07
N LEU A 100 -26.01 8.59 48.21
CA LEU A 100 -26.34 8.02 49.52
C LEU A 100 -27.27 9.01 50.25
N LEU A 101 -28.44 8.46 50.61
CA LEU A 101 -29.33 8.83 51.72
C LEU A 101 -30.31 10.00 51.53
N GLY A 102 -31.60 9.72 51.72
CA GLY A 102 -32.59 10.73 52.08
C GLY A 102 -34.05 10.27 52.08
N THR A 103 -34.48 9.70 53.22
CA THR A 103 -35.86 9.42 53.70
C THR A 103 -36.74 8.41 52.99
#